data_AF-A0A1F3WY49-F1
#
_entry.id   AF-A0A1F3WY49-F1
#
_cell.length_a   1.000
_cell.length_b   1.000
_cell.length_c   1.000
_cell.angle_alpha   90.00
_cell.angle_beta   90.00
_cell.angle_gamma   90.00
#
_symmetry.space_group_name_H-M   'P 1'
#
loop_
_entity.id
_entity.type
_entity.pdbx_description
1 polymer ?
#
loop_
_entity_poly.entity_id
_entity_poly.type
_entity_poly.pdbx_seq_one_letter_code
_entity_poly.pdbx_strand_id
1 'polypeptide(L)'
;MVSFGLENNDNGTDLSTRLTAPGGWLNGEYVLTSTNATFSRPASTTPDATWGAFDQLEIGITAADADVTTIPRVSGSDMNPAAAGCGAGCTYKKITAAGGTKMRYGRLRLNNAHGSELLGLPVPVRIQYFNSTGFAANSLDTCTTFSLTPAVDNSPTSYTRGDLLIDNPLKNMTVGASVPTLGSGVINLSAPGAGNSGSVDLTLDVPAWLEFNWTGVAGDPISRATFGLHRKSDQFIYQRENY
;
A
#
# COMPACT_ATOMS: atom_id res chain seq x y z
N MET A 1 0.98 27.90 21.96
CA MET A 1 0.99 27.07 20.73
C MET A 1 0.09 25.86 20.92
N VAL A 2 -0.80 25.57 19.96
CA VAL A 2 -1.56 24.30 19.96
C VAL A 2 -0.72 23.22 19.28
N SER A 3 -0.74 22.02 19.86
CA SER A 3 -0.06 20.85 19.33
C SER A 3 -0.97 19.62 19.41
N PHE A 4 -0.76 18.67 18.52
CA PHE A 4 -1.48 17.40 18.50
C PHE A 4 -0.59 16.26 18.97
N GLY A 5 -1.20 15.34 19.70
CA GLY A 5 -0.59 14.12 20.22
C GLY A 5 -1.19 12.90 19.53
N LEU A 6 -0.39 11.91 19.12
CA LEU A 6 -0.90 10.67 18.53
C LEU A 6 -0.18 9.46 19.09
N GLU A 7 -0.96 8.43 19.44
CA GLU A 7 -0.46 7.11 19.77
C GLU A 7 -1.52 6.06 19.40
N ASN A 8 -1.15 4.79 19.35
CA ASN A 8 -2.10 3.73 19.06
C ASN A 8 -2.33 2.86 20.28
N ASN A 9 -3.57 2.79 20.74
CA ASN A 9 -3.97 1.97 21.89
C ASN A 9 -3.09 2.24 23.13
N ASP A 10 -2.89 3.52 23.47
CA ASP A 10 -2.18 3.94 24.70
C ASP A 10 -0.82 3.23 24.89
N ASN A 11 -0.09 3.04 23.79
CA ASN A 11 1.14 2.24 23.78
C ASN A 11 2.41 3.07 24.03
N GLY A 12 2.29 4.40 24.17
CA GLY A 12 3.41 5.31 24.38
C GLY A 12 4.39 5.42 23.21
N THR A 13 4.04 4.90 22.03
CA THR A 13 4.80 5.16 20.80
C THR A 13 4.28 6.44 20.18
N ASP A 14 5.06 7.52 20.30
CA ASP A 14 4.66 8.84 19.83
C ASP A 14 4.65 8.89 18.29
N LEU A 15 3.46 9.06 17.72
CA LEU A 15 3.19 9.20 16.29
C LEU A 15 2.87 10.65 15.89
N SER A 16 3.02 11.61 16.81
CA SER A 16 2.55 12.99 16.66
C SER A 16 3.13 13.71 15.45
N THR A 17 4.40 13.42 15.12
CA THR A 17 5.11 14.00 13.96
C THR A 17 4.50 13.61 12.61
N ARG A 18 3.61 12.62 12.59
CA ARG A 18 2.95 12.14 11.38
C ARG A 18 1.63 12.84 11.09
N LEU A 19 1.03 13.53 12.06
CA LEU A 19 -0.17 14.31 11.80
C LEU A 19 0.21 15.70 11.31
N THR A 20 -0.38 16.10 10.19
CA THR A 20 -0.43 17.51 9.78
C THR A 20 -1.88 17.96 9.82
N ALA A 21 -2.19 18.92 10.70
CA ALA A 21 -3.52 19.51 10.85
C ALA A 21 -3.38 21.03 10.85
N PRO A 22 -3.57 21.70 9.69
CA PRO A 22 -3.42 23.15 9.60
C PRO A 22 -4.44 23.89 10.46
N GLY A 23 -3.98 24.87 11.22
CA GLY A 23 -4.83 25.72 12.03
C GLY A 23 -4.12 26.99 12.48
N GLY A 24 -4.89 27.92 13.03
CA GLY A 24 -4.39 29.22 13.47
C GLY A 24 -5.22 29.81 14.60
N TRP A 25 -4.61 30.72 15.35
CA TRP A 25 -5.30 31.48 16.38
C TRP A 25 -6.03 32.68 15.77
N LEU A 26 -7.31 32.83 16.11
CA LEU A 26 -8.12 33.99 15.80
C LEU A 26 -8.94 34.35 17.03
N ASN A 27 -8.79 35.58 17.55
CA ASN A 27 -9.55 36.10 18.70
C ASN A 27 -9.56 35.18 19.93
N GLY A 28 -8.44 34.51 20.22
CA GLY A 28 -8.33 33.62 21.38
C GLY A 28 -8.91 32.22 21.18
N GLU A 29 -9.29 31.86 19.95
CA GLU A 29 -9.71 30.52 19.55
C GLU A 29 -8.73 29.92 18.53
N TYR A 30 -8.37 28.66 18.70
CA TYR A 30 -7.59 27.94 17.70
C TYR A 30 -8.52 27.23 16.72
N VAL A 31 -8.50 27.66 15.47
CA VAL A 31 -9.40 27.16 14.43
C VAL A 31 -8.59 26.29 13.47
N LEU A 32 -9.06 25.06 13.24
CA LEU A 32 -8.59 24.23 12.13
C LEU A 32 -9.01 24.90 10.82
N THR A 33 -8.04 25.26 9.98
CA THR A 33 -8.28 26.01 8.75
C THR A 33 -8.57 25.12 7.55
N SER A 34 -8.50 23.81 7.73
CA SER A 34 -8.72 22.82 6.69
C SER A 34 -9.24 21.50 7.27
N THR A 35 -10.09 20.83 6.52
CA THR A 35 -10.49 19.44 6.79
C THR A 35 -9.49 18.42 6.28
N ASN A 36 -8.45 18.86 5.54
CA ASN A 36 -7.43 18.00 4.94
C ASN A 36 -6.30 17.69 5.95
N ALA A 37 -6.66 17.24 7.15
CA ALA A 37 -5.67 16.69 8.06
C ALA A 37 -5.10 15.41 7.45
N THR A 38 -3.77 15.26 7.48
CA THR A 38 -3.08 14.10 6.90
C THR A 38 -2.31 13.35 7.96
N PHE A 39 -2.28 12.03 7.84
CA PHE A 39 -1.41 11.17 8.61
C PHE A 39 -0.38 10.56 7.66
N SER A 40 0.87 11.00 7.77
CA SER A 40 1.93 10.65 6.84
C SER A 40 2.30 9.17 6.92
N ARG A 41 2.87 8.64 5.84
CA ARG A 41 3.42 7.28 5.79
C ARG A 41 4.62 7.16 6.77
N PRO A 42 5.00 5.95 7.20
CA PRO A 42 6.20 5.74 8.00
C PRO A 42 7.44 6.28 7.27
N ALA A 43 8.35 6.90 8.01
CA ALA A 43 9.61 7.41 7.45
C ALA A 43 10.68 6.32 7.30
N SER A 44 10.56 5.21 8.05
CA SER A 44 11.49 4.10 7.98
C SER A 44 11.27 3.23 6.73
N THR A 45 12.36 2.73 6.17
CA THR A 45 12.34 1.82 5.01
C THR A 45 12.31 0.35 5.41
N THR A 46 12.54 0.05 6.70
CA THR A 46 12.41 -1.27 7.31
C THR A 46 11.22 -1.29 8.25
N PRO A 47 10.47 -2.41 8.32
CA PRO A 47 9.33 -2.52 9.22
C PRO A 47 9.68 -2.25 10.69
N ASP A 48 8.88 -1.42 11.34
CA ASP A 48 8.94 -1.11 12.77
C ASP A 48 7.53 -0.85 13.33
N ALA A 49 7.43 -0.49 14.62
CA ALA A 49 6.17 -0.20 15.29
C ALA A 49 5.39 0.98 14.67
N THR A 50 6.03 1.82 13.86
CA THR A 50 5.39 2.96 13.17
C THR A 50 4.73 2.55 11.87
N TRP A 51 4.94 1.34 11.35
CA TRP A 51 4.23 0.87 10.16
C TRP A 51 2.76 0.52 10.45
N GLY A 52 2.40 0.39 11.72
CA GLY A 52 1.08 -0.05 12.14
C GLY A 52 0.94 -1.57 12.00
N ALA A 53 -0.26 -2.12 11.82
CA ALA A 53 -1.51 -1.40 11.63
C ALA A 53 -2.04 -0.69 12.89
N PHE A 54 -2.74 0.43 12.72
CA PHE A 54 -3.32 1.18 13.83
C PHE A 54 -4.83 0.96 13.89
N ASP A 55 -5.26 0.12 14.82
CA ASP A 55 -6.68 -0.19 15.00
C ASP A 55 -7.40 0.76 15.95
N GLN A 56 -6.64 1.47 16.78
CA GLN A 56 -7.13 2.40 17.79
C GLN A 56 -6.18 3.59 17.87
N LEU A 57 -5.96 4.25 16.73
CA LEU A 57 -5.19 5.49 16.70
C LEU A 57 -5.95 6.56 17.47
N GLU A 58 -5.38 7.03 18.57
CA GLU A 58 -5.93 8.10 19.38
C GLU A 58 -5.28 9.41 18.95
N ILE A 59 -6.10 10.46 18.85
CA ILE A 59 -5.62 11.82 18.59
C ILE A 59 -5.98 12.67 19.80
N GLY A 60 -4.98 13.34 20.34
CA GLY A 60 -5.10 14.28 21.44
C GLY A 60 -4.70 15.68 21.03
N ILE A 61 -5.17 16.66 21.78
CA ILE A 61 -4.81 18.07 21.64
C ILE A 61 -4.22 18.60 22.94
N THR A 62 -3.22 19.46 22.83
CA THR A 62 -2.70 20.24 23.94
C THR A 62 -2.47 21.68 23.51
N ALA A 63 -2.39 22.58 24.49
CA ALA A 63 -2.02 23.97 24.27
C ALA A 63 -0.89 24.33 25.24
N ALA A 64 0.22 24.81 24.68
CA ALA A 64 1.28 25.45 25.45
C ALA A 64 0.97 26.94 25.59
N ASP A 65 0.85 27.38 26.84
CA ASP A 65 0.84 28.78 27.23
C ASP A 65 2.13 29.05 28.02
N ALA A 66 2.81 30.17 27.71
CA ALA A 66 4.05 30.55 28.37
C ALA A 66 3.84 30.92 29.84
N ASP A 67 2.63 31.38 30.19
CA ASP A 67 2.26 31.78 31.54
C ASP A 67 1.85 30.58 32.41
N VAL A 68 1.62 29.41 31.80
CA VAL A 68 1.27 28.17 32.50
C VAL A 68 2.51 27.27 32.61
N THR A 69 2.99 27.07 33.82
CA THR A 69 4.14 26.20 34.12
C THR A 69 3.74 24.81 34.62
N THR A 70 2.48 24.62 34.99
CA THR A 70 1.94 23.35 35.51
C THR A 70 1.42 22.44 34.40
N ILE A 71 1.57 21.13 34.61
CA ILE A 71 0.99 20.06 33.78
C ILE A 71 -0.10 19.38 34.62
N PRO A 72 -1.28 19.03 34.06
CA PRO A 72 -1.70 19.16 32.66
C PRO A 72 -1.99 20.60 32.23
N ARG A 73 -1.65 20.92 30.97
CA ARG A 73 -1.88 22.25 30.37
C ARG A 73 -3.31 22.44 29.86
N VAL A 74 -4.06 21.35 29.71
CA VAL A 74 -5.46 21.33 29.28
C VAL A 74 -6.27 20.63 30.36
N SER A 75 -7.44 21.18 30.70
CA SER A 75 -8.32 20.58 31.69
C SER A 75 -8.82 19.21 31.22
N GLY A 76 -8.76 18.22 32.11
CA GLY A 76 -9.22 16.87 31.83
C GLY A 76 -8.37 16.08 30.84
N SER A 77 -7.09 16.44 30.67
CA SER A 77 -6.12 15.64 29.91
C SER A 77 -6.14 14.17 30.35
N ASP A 78 -6.11 13.28 29.37
CA ASP A 78 -6.32 11.84 29.51
C ASP A 78 -5.47 11.02 28.52
N MET A 79 -4.42 11.63 27.93
CA MET A 79 -3.50 10.98 27.00
C MET A 79 -2.05 11.47 27.17
N ASN A 80 -1.09 10.60 26.89
CA ASN A 80 0.32 10.94 26.77
C ASN A 80 0.99 10.11 25.65
N PRO A 81 1.18 10.69 24.45
CA PRO A 81 1.74 9.97 23.30
C PRO A 81 3.09 9.29 23.54
N ALA A 82 3.86 9.76 24.51
CA ALA A 82 5.21 9.29 24.80
C ALA A 82 5.29 8.24 25.93
N ALA A 83 4.15 7.84 26.52
CA ALA A 83 4.14 6.85 27.60
C ALA A 83 2.87 6.00 27.53
N ALA A 84 3.00 4.70 27.81
CA ALA A 84 1.84 3.83 27.93
C ALA A 84 1.07 4.17 29.22
N GLY A 85 -0.16 4.63 29.07
CA GLY A 85 -0.90 5.26 30.13
C GLY A 85 -0.31 6.62 30.52
N CYS A 86 -1.06 7.39 31.30
CA CYS A 86 -0.59 8.71 31.71
C CYS A 86 -0.81 9.09 33.16
N GLY A 87 -1.74 8.48 33.90
CA GLY A 87 -1.95 8.77 35.32
C GLY A 87 -2.11 10.28 35.59
N ALA A 88 -1.29 10.86 36.47
CA ALA A 88 -1.26 12.31 36.71
C ALA A 88 -0.45 13.11 35.64
N GLY A 89 0.24 12.43 34.73
CA GLY A 89 1.12 12.99 33.71
C GLY A 89 0.49 13.13 32.32
N CYS A 90 -0.83 13.04 32.20
CA CYS A 90 -1.52 13.25 30.91
C CYS A 90 -1.31 14.68 30.42
N THR A 91 -0.74 14.84 29.23
CA THR A 91 -0.40 16.15 28.67
C THR A 91 -1.36 16.58 27.57
N TYR A 92 -2.13 15.65 27.03
CA TYR A 92 -3.09 15.85 25.95
C TYR A 92 -4.50 15.46 26.38
N LYS A 93 -5.50 16.14 25.79
CA LYS A 93 -6.90 15.75 25.86
C LYS A 93 -7.28 14.97 24.60
N LYS A 94 -7.80 13.75 24.73
CA LYS A 94 -8.29 12.97 23.59
C LYS A 94 -9.49 13.63 22.94
N ILE A 95 -9.46 13.68 21.61
CA ILE A 95 -10.54 14.21 20.76
C ILE A 95 -11.15 13.13 19.87
N THR A 96 -10.52 11.96 19.76
CA THR A 96 -11.11 10.78 19.13
C THR A 96 -12.18 10.14 20.02
N ALA A 97 -13.18 9.52 19.40
CA ALA A 97 -14.18 8.72 20.12
C ALA A 97 -13.54 7.51 20.83
N ALA A 98 -14.27 6.90 21.76
CA ALA A 98 -13.86 5.67 22.42
C ALA A 98 -13.55 4.58 21.38
N GLY A 99 -12.35 3.99 21.46
CA GLY A 99 -11.85 3.02 20.48
C GLY A 99 -10.98 3.61 19.37
N GLY A 100 -10.78 4.93 19.32
CA GLY A 100 -9.88 5.60 18.38
C GLY A 100 -10.36 5.55 16.93
N THR A 101 -9.45 5.83 15.99
CA THR A 101 -9.66 5.69 14.55
C THR A 101 -8.76 4.62 13.95
N LYS A 102 -9.20 3.99 12.85
CA LYS A 102 -8.44 2.95 12.17
C LYS A 102 -7.63 3.55 11.03
N MET A 103 -6.31 3.36 11.06
CA MET A 103 -5.39 3.77 10.00
C MET A 103 -4.48 2.61 9.61
N ARG A 104 -4.36 2.37 8.30
CA ARG A 104 -3.61 1.23 7.74
C ARG A 104 -2.52 1.73 6.81
N TYR A 105 -1.32 1.16 6.94
CA TYR A 105 -0.24 1.38 5.99
C TYR A 105 -0.42 0.45 4.78
N GLY A 106 -0.97 0.99 3.69
CA GLY A 106 -1.36 0.24 2.51
C GLY A 106 -0.29 0.15 1.42
N ARG A 107 -0.42 -0.88 0.58
CA ARG A 107 0.19 -0.94 -0.76
C ARG A 107 -0.69 -1.73 -1.72
N LEU A 108 -0.60 -1.46 -3.02
CA LEU A 108 -1.11 -2.38 -4.03
C LEU A 108 0.01 -3.32 -4.47
N ARG A 109 -0.27 -4.61 -4.51
CA ARG A 109 0.64 -5.63 -5.03
C ARG A 109 0.13 -6.13 -6.37
N LEU A 110 1.00 -6.07 -7.36
CA LEU A 110 0.84 -6.76 -8.64
C LEU A 110 1.75 -7.99 -8.64
N ASN A 111 1.19 -9.16 -8.95
CA ASN A 111 1.94 -10.42 -8.94
C ASN A 111 2.39 -10.80 -10.34
N ASN A 112 3.59 -11.38 -10.46
CA ASN A 112 4.02 -12.04 -11.69
C ASN A 112 3.04 -13.15 -12.07
N ALA A 113 2.86 -13.35 -13.36
CA ALA A 113 1.99 -14.39 -13.89
C ALA A 113 2.67 -15.13 -15.05
N HIS A 114 2.43 -16.42 -15.15
CA HIS A 114 3.02 -17.25 -16.20
C HIS A 114 1.98 -18.20 -16.78
N GLY A 115 1.98 -18.41 -18.09
CA GLY A 115 0.97 -19.24 -18.75
C GLY A 115 1.37 -19.73 -20.14
N SER A 116 0.50 -20.53 -20.74
CA SER A 116 0.62 -20.94 -22.14
C SER A 116 0.29 -19.78 -23.06
N GLU A 117 1.00 -19.70 -24.18
CA GLU A 117 0.71 -18.80 -25.29
C GLU A 117 -0.70 -18.99 -25.91
N LEU A 118 -1.39 -20.08 -25.58
CA LEU A 118 -2.70 -20.43 -26.12
C LEU A 118 -3.88 -19.97 -25.24
N LEU A 119 -3.62 -19.48 -24.02
CA LEU A 119 -4.67 -19.15 -23.05
C LEU A 119 -4.51 -17.71 -22.56
N GLY A 120 -5.64 -17.09 -22.21
CA GLY A 120 -5.63 -15.81 -21.51
C GLY A 120 -4.93 -15.97 -20.15
N LEU A 121 -4.15 -14.95 -19.76
CA LEU A 121 -3.35 -14.97 -18.54
C LEU A 121 -3.92 -13.98 -17.52
N PRO A 122 -4.55 -14.47 -16.43
CA PRO A 122 -4.96 -13.62 -15.33
C PRO A 122 -3.75 -13.23 -14.47
N VAL A 123 -3.55 -11.93 -14.30
CA VAL A 123 -2.52 -11.33 -13.46
C VAL A 123 -3.17 -10.85 -12.16
N PRO A 124 -2.87 -11.47 -10.99
CA PRO A 124 -3.51 -11.09 -9.73
C PRO A 124 -3.09 -9.69 -9.24
N VAL A 125 -4.09 -8.91 -8.83
CA VAL A 125 -3.95 -7.60 -8.17
C VAL A 125 -4.47 -7.73 -6.74
N ARG A 126 -3.72 -7.25 -5.75
CA ARG A 126 -4.13 -7.28 -4.34
C ARG A 126 -3.78 -5.98 -3.61
N ILE A 127 -4.75 -5.33 -3.01
CA ILE A 127 -4.53 -4.31 -1.99
C ILE A 127 -4.13 -5.03 -0.70
N GLN A 128 -2.99 -4.62 -0.15
CA GLN A 128 -2.43 -5.14 1.07
C GLN A 128 -2.27 -4.02 2.09
N TYR A 129 -2.25 -4.38 3.36
CA TYR A 129 -1.82 -3.51 4.45
C TYR A 129 -0.76 -4.21 5.28
N PHE A 130 0.14 -3.43 5.87
CA PHE A 130 1.08 -3.95 6.84
C PHE A 130 0.33 -4.25 8.15
N ASN A 131 0.29 -5.52 8.55
CA ASN A 131 -0.12 -5.92 9.90
C ASN A 131 1.11 -5.85 10.81
N SER A 132 1.41 -6.79 11.70
CA SER A 132 2.66 -6.75 12.51
C SER A 132 3.78 -7.62 11.95
N THR A 133 3.44 -8.59 11.09
CA THR A 133 4.37 -9.61 10.57
C THR A 133 4.73 -9.39 9.10
N GLY A 134 3.97 -8.56 8.40
CA GLY A 134 4.15 -8.33 6.97
C GLY A 134 2.92 -7.72 6.31
N PHE A 135 2.97 -7.63 4.99
CA PHE A 135 1.82 -7.20 4.21
C PHE A 135 0.83 -8.35 4.02
N ALA A 136 -0.41 -8.13 4.45
CA ALA A 136 -1.53 -9.05 4.32
C ALA A 136 -2.64 -8.43 3.46
N ALA A 137 -3.51 -9.25 2.87
CA ALA A 137 -4.62 -8.77 2.04
C ALA A 137 -5.62 -7.94 2.87
N ASN A 138 -6.08 -6.81 2.32
CA ASN A 138 -7.08 -5.96 2.95
C ASN A 138 -8.50 -6.37 2.52
N SER A 139 -9.08 -7.37 3.18
CA SER A 139 -10.44 -7.85 2.85
C SER A 139 -11.57 -6.94 3.33
N LEU A 140 -11.27 -5.93 4.14
CA LEU A 140 -12.24 -4.97 4.66
C LEU A 140 -12.46 -3.78 3.71
N ASP A 141 -11.67 -3.69 2.64
CA ASP A 141 -11.79 -2.62 1.66
C ASP A 141 -12.89 -2.93 0.64
N THR A 142 -14.08 -2.38 0.89
CA THR A 142 -15.25 -2.51 0.01
C THR A 142 -15.56 -1.24 -0.77
N CYS A 143 -14.82 -0.15 -0.54
CA CYS A 143 -15.19 1.19 -1.02
C CYS A 143 -14.08 1.89 -1.79
N THR A 144 -12.84 1.42 -1.73
CA THR A 144 -11.78 1.99 -2.55
C THR A 144 -12.08 1.78 -4.03
N THR A 145 -12.29 2.87 -4.73
CA THR A 145 -12.44 2.90 -6.18
C THR A 145 -11.30 3.69 -6.78
N PHE A 146 -10.53 3.07 -7.67
CA PHE A 146 -9.61 3.77 -8.56
C PHE A 146 -9.52 2.99 -9.87
N SER A 147 -9.25 3.72 -10.94
CA SER A 147 -9.03 3.11 -12.25
C SER A 147 -7.68 2.43 -12.26
N LEU A 148 -7.66 1.20 -12.73
CA LEU A 148 -6.45 0.46 -12.98
C LEU A 148 -6.03 0.74 -14.43
N THR A 149 -5.01 1.58 -14.63
CA THR A 149 -4.45 1.87 -15.95
C THR A 149 -3.08 1.24 -16.08
N PRO A 150 -2.98 -0.01 -16.57
CA PRO A 150 -1.71 -0.63 -16.75
C PRO A 150 -0.98 -0.03 -17.95
N ALA A 151 0.24 0.42 -17.71
CA ALA A 151 1.22 0.64 -18.74
C ALA A 151 1.92 -0.70 -19.05
N VAL A 152 2.10 -0.97 -20.34
CA VAL A 152 2.74 -2.17 -20.83
C VAL A 152 4.07 -1.76 -21.43
N ASP A 153 5.17 -2.11 -20.77
CA ASP A 153 6.51 -1.93 -21.35
C ASP A 153 6.88 -3.20 -22.12
N ASN A 154 6.88 -3.09 -23.45
CA ASN A 154 7.25 -4.17 -24.36
C ASN A 154 8.78 -4.28 -24.55
N SER A 155 9.58 -3.79 -23.60
CA SER A 155 11.03 -3.77 -23.69
C SER A 155 11.62 -5.18 -23.89
N PRO A 156 12.40 -5.39 -24.98
CA PRO A 156 12.76 -6.72 -25.40
C PRO A 156 13.97 -7.28 -24.61
N THR A 157 13.79 -7.72 -23.37
CA THR A 157 14.89 -8.36 -22.62
C THR A 157 14.83 -9.88 -22.73
N SER A 158 15.68 -10.42 -23.61
CA SER A 158 16.01 -11.85 -23.85
C SER A 158 15.21 -12.57 -24.95
N TYR A 159 15.53 -12.25 -26.21
CA TYR A 159 15.06 -12.98 -27.40
C TYR A 159 16.17 -13.93 -27.86
N THR A 160 15.93 -15.23 -27.77
CA THR A 160 16.68 -16.21 -28.58
C THR A 160 15.71 -17.03 -29.43
N ARG A 161 15.78 -16.72 -30.73
CA ARG A 161 15.29 -17.45 -31.92
C ARG A 161 13.80 -17.27 -32.31
N GLY A 162 13.58 -16.30 -33.19
CA GLY A 162 12.35 -16.11 -33.97
C GLY A 162 11.77 -14.71 -33.75
N ASP A 163 12.33 -13.72 -34.44
CA ASP A 163 12.04 -12.30 -34.30
C ASP A 163 10.54 -11.97 -34.23
N LEU A 164 10.06 -11.60 -33.04
CA LEU A 164 8.88 -10.77 -32.89
C LEU A 164 9.26 -9.31 -33.19
N LEU A 165 9.68 -9.06 -34.43
CA LEU A 165 9.88 -7.71 -34.93
C LEU A 165 8.59 -7.23 -35.63
N ILE A 166 7.98 -6.21 -35.03
CA ILE A 166 7.14 -5.17 -35.65
C ILE A 166 5.73 -5.57 -36.11
N ASP A 167 5.38 -6.86 -36.19
CA ASP A 167 3.97 -7.29 -36.29
C ASP A 167 3.50 -7.96 -34.99
N ASN A 168 3.37 -7.10 -33.99
CA ASN A 168 2.81 -7.26 -32.65
C ASN A 168 1.84 -8.46 -32.45
N PRO A 169 2.26 -9.60 -31.87
CA PRO A 169 1.33 -10.63 -31.39
C PRO A 169 0.67 -10.25 -30.04
N LEU A 170 1.07 -9.13 -29.43
CA LEU A 170 0.39 -8.52 -28.29
C LEU A 170 -0.68 -7.49 -28.73
N LYS A 171 -0.92 -7.31 -30.04
CA LYS A 171 -1.87 -6.31 -30.60
C LYS A 171 -3.33 -6.58 -30.22
N ASN A 172 -3.60 -7.77 -29.68
CA ASN A 172 -4.93 -8.22 -29.32
C ASN A 172 -5.11 -8.27 -27.79
N MET A 173 -4.08 -7.89 -27.03
CA MET A 173 -4.11 -7.86 -25.57
C MET A 173 -4.96 -6.69 -25.12
N THR A 174 -6.25 -6.97 -24.93
CA THR A 174 -7.14 -6.06 -24.22
C THR A 174 -6.88 -6.23 -22.74
N VAL A 175 -6.44 -5.15 -22.09
CA VAL A 175 -6.36 -5.13 -20.65
C VAL A 175 -7.74 -4.82 -20.09
N GLY A 176 -8.46 -5.85 -19.69
CA GLY A 176 -9.63 -5.71 -18.83
C GLY A 176 -9.17 -5.60 -17.38
N ALA A 177 -9.21 -4.41 -16.80
CA ALA A 177 -8.89 -4.22 -15.39
C ALA A 177 -10.20 -4.23 -14.57
N SER A 178 -10.35 -5.21 -13.68
CA SER A 178 -11.45 -5.21 -12.71
C SER A 178 -11.11 -4.28 -11.54
N VAL A 179 -12.06 -3.43 -11.13
CA VAL A 179 -11.94 -2.69 -9.86
C VAL A 179 -11.75 -3.70 -8.73
N PRO A 180 -10.77 -3.53 -7.83
CA PRO A 180 -10.59 -4.44 -6.72
C PRO A 180 -11.84 -4.48 -5.83
N THR A 181 -12.49 -5.64 -5.72
CA THR A 181 -13.54 -5.91 -4.73
C THR A 181 -12.93 -6.67 -3.56
N LEU A 182 -13.18 -6.23 -2.32
CA LEU A 182 -12.55 -6.80 -1.12
C LEU A 182 -11.01 -6.76 -1.22
N GLY A 183 -10.48 -5.67 -1.77
CA GLY A 183 -9.05 -5.49 -1.99
C GLY A 183 -8.41 -6.47 -2.97
N SER A 184 -9.17 -7.18 -3.82
CA SER A 184 -8.63 -8.13 -4.80
C SER A 184 -9.21 -7.91 -6.20
N GLY A 185 -8.37 -8.03 -7.21
CA GLY A 185 -8.75 -7.89 -8.61
C GLY A 185 -7.84 -8.71 -9.54
N VAL A 186 -8.16 -8.69 -10.83
CA VAL A 186 -7.39 -9.37 -11.88
C VAL A 186 -7.24 -8.44 -13.07
N ILE A 187 -6.03 -8.40 -13.62
CA ILE A 187 -5.78 -7.89 -14.97
C ILE A 187 -5.75 -9.09 -15.90
N ASN A 188 -6.64 -9.13 -16.90
CA ASN A 188 -6.65 -10.21 -17.87
C ASN A 188 -5.83 -9.81 -19.09
N LEU A 189 -4.85 -10.63 -19.46
CA LEU A 189 -4.14 -10.54 -20.72
C LEU A 189 -4.71 -11.57 -21.69
N SER A 190 -4.91 -11.22 -22.95
CA SER A 190 -5.27 -12.20 -23.98
C SER A 190 -4.09 -13.14 -24.29
N ALA A 191 -4.40 -14.33 -24.79
CA ALA A 191 -3.40 -15.23 -25.34
C ALA A 191 -2.66 -14.55 -26.53
N PRO A 192 -1.33 -14.62 -26.61
CA PRO A 192 -0.58 -14.13 -27.77
C PRO A 192 -0.68 -15.08 -29.00
N GLY A 193 -1.14 -16.31 -28.82
CA GLY A 193 -1.32 -17.31 -29.89
C GLY A 193 -0.15 -18.30 -30.03
N ALA A 194 -0.40 -19.40 -30.75
CA ALA A 194 0.55 -20.49 -30.91
C ALA A 194 1.89 -20.02 -31.48
N GLY A 195 3.01 -20.50 -30.92
CA GLY A 195 4.34 -20.12 -31.36
C GLY A 195 4.90 -18.86 -30.70
N ASN A 196 4.04 -18.01 -30.11
CA ASN A 196 4.43 -16.71 -29.55
C ASN A 196 4.76 -16.82 -28.06
N SER A 197 6.04 -16.99 -27.74
CA SER A 197 6.55 -16.98 -26.35
C SER A 197 7.29 -15.68 -26.05
N GLY A 198 7.25 -15.24 -24.80
CA GLY A 198 7.94 -14.02 -24.37
C GLY A 198 7.44 -13.52 -23.03
N SER A 199 7.95 -12.37 -22.60
CA SER A 199 7.52 -11.69 -21.38
C SER A 199 7.16 -10.24 -21.65
N VAL A 200 6.28 -9.70 -20.82
CA VAL A 200 5.90 -8.30 -20.83
C VAL A 200 5.85 -7.80 -19.39
N ASP A 201 6.38 -6.59 -19.17
CA ASP A 201 6.31 -5.94 -17.87
C ASP A 201 5.07 -5.04 -17.80
N LEU A 202 4.37 -5.15 -16.69
CA LEU A 202 3.16 -4.42 -16.36
C LEU A 202 3.46 -3.48 -15.21
N THR A 203 3.13 -2.20 -15.39
CA THR A 203 3.14 -1.20 -14.33
C THR A 203 1.72 -0.70 -14.16
N LEU A 204 1.25 -0.57 -12.93
CA LEU A 204 -0.10 -0.11 -12.65
C LEU A 204 -0.06 1.23 -11.94
N ASP A 205 -0.59 2.28 -12.58
CA ASP A 205 -0.75 3.59 -11.96
C ASP A 205 -1.74 3.47 -10.77
N VAL A 206 -1.26 3.77 -9.57
CA VAL A 206 -2.05 3.72 -8.34
C VAL A 206 -1.92 5.02 -7.56
N PRO A 207 -2.91 5.36 -6.71
CA PRO A 207 -2.76 6.50 -5.81
C PRO A 207 -1.49 6.39 -4.94
N ALA A 208 -0.85 7.52 -4.63
CA ALA A 208 0.40 7.58 -3.86
C ALA A 208 0.36 6.86 -2.48
N TRP A 209 -0.83 6.67 -1.90
CA TRP A 209 -1.03 5.93 -0.65
C TRP A 209 -1.07 4.39 -0.84
N LEU A 210 -1.06 3.90 -2.08
CA LEU A 210 -0.90 2.48 -2.48
C LEU A 210 0.45 2.18 -3.12
N GLU A 211 1.24 3.19 -3.48
CA GLU A 211 2.62 2.99 -3.92
C GLU A 211 3.46 2.32 -2.82
N PHE A 212 4.55 1.67 -3.21
CA PHE A 212 5.48 1.06 -2.27
C PHE A 212 6.90 1.07 -2.81
N ASN A 213 7.87 0.94 -1.91
CA ASN A 213 9.27 0.87 -2.28
C ASN A 213 9.62 -0.53 -2.81
N TRP A 214 9.48 -0.73 -4.13
CA TRP A 214 9.79 -2.00 -4.81
C TRP A 214 11.26 -2.11 -5.23
N THR A 215 11.91 -0.99 -5.54
CA THR A 215 13.21 -0.93 -6.23
C THR A 215 14.22 0.04 -5.60
N GLY A 216 13.90 0.63 -4.44
CA GLY A 216 14.71 1.63 -3.75
C GLY A 216 13.98 2.97 -3.54
N VAL A 217 12.95 3.25 -4.35
CA VAL A 217 12.07 4.43 -4.24
C VAL A 217 10.61 3.98 -4.25
N ALA A 218 9.75 4.70 -3.54
CA ALA A 218 8.30 4.45 -3.61
C ALA A 218 7.79 4.72 -5.03
N GLY A 219 6.98 3.81 -5.55
CA GLY A 219 6.34 3.99 -6.83
C GLY A 219 5.29 2.93 -7.10
N ASP A 220 4.81 2.98 -8.34
CA ASP A 220 3.80 2.06 -8.86
C ASP A 220 4.24 0.60 -8.77
N PRO A 221 3.32 -0.33 -8.49
CA PRO A 221 3.62 -1.75 -8.51
C PRO A 221 3.89 -2.25 -9.92
N ILE A 222 4.93 -3.06 -10.02
CA ILE A 222 5.42 -3.67 -11.26
C ILE A 222 5.27 -5.18 -11.17
N SER A 223 4.97 -5.82 -12.29
CA SER A 223 4.90 -7.26 -12.46
C SER A 223 5.39 -7.69 -13.83
N ARG A 224 5.83 -8.94 -13.95
CA ARG A 224 6.14 -9.60 -15.21
C ARG A 224 5.13 -10.69 -15.53
N ALA A 225 4.53 -10.59 -16.72
CA ALA A 225 3.77 -11.67 -17.33
C ALA A 225 4.65 -12.44 -18.33
N THR A 226 4.55 -13.77 -18.39
CA THR A 226 5.34 -14.59 -19.33
C THR A 226 4.50 -15.68 -19.97
N PHE A 227 4.64 -15.83 -21.28
CA PHE A 227 3.96 -16.83 -22.09
C PHE A 227 4.95 -17.84 -22.67
N GLY A 228 4.54 -19.11 -22.75
CA GLY A 228 5.25 -20.14 -23.53
C GLY A 228 6.52 -20.70 -22.85
N LEU A 229 6.53 -20.81 -21.50
CA LEU A 229 7.64 -21.39 -20.74
C LEU A 229 7.91 -22.89 -21.06
N HIS A 230 6.95 -23.59 -21.66
CA HIS A 230 7.05 -25.03 -21.95
C HIS A 230 7.60 -25.31 -23.35
N ARG A 231 8.94 -25.46 -23.49
CA ARG A 231 9.56 -26.11 -24.66
C ARG A 231 10.85 -26.92 -24.37
N LYS A 232 11.05 -27.45 -23.15
CA LYS A 232 12.24 -28.28 -22.85
C LYS A 232 12.01 -29.68 -22.27
N SER A 233 10.80 -30.06 -21.85
CA SER A 233 10.54 -31.41 -21.32
C SER A 233 9.95 -32.41 -22.33
N ASP A 234 9.53 -31.97 -23.51
CA ASP A 234 8.94 -32.85 -24.54
C ASP A 234 9.96 -33.64 -25.37
N GLN A 235 11.23 -33.71 -24.95
CA GLN A 235 12.27 -34.44 -25.69
C GLN A 235 12.47 -35.91 -25.28
N PHE A 236 11.81 -36.42 -24.22
CA PHE A 236 11.97 -37.83 -23.84
C PHE A 236 10.65 -38.44 -23.34
N ILE A 237 10.02 -39.26 -24.18
CA ILE A 237 8.85 -40.09 -23.82
C ILE A 237 9.22 -41.59 -23.75
N TYR A 238 10.47 -41.99 -24.03
CA TYR A 238 10.89 -43.39 -23.87
C TYR A 238 12.31 -43.52 -23.30
N GLN A 239 12.41 -44.16 -22.14
CA GLN A 239 13.60 -44.89 -21.67
C GLN A 239 13.21 -46.36 -21.61
N ARG A 240 13.92 -47.21 -22.35
CA ARG A 240 13.68 -48.65 -22.38
C ARG A 240 14.71 -49.31 -21.46
N GLU A 241 14.27 -49.86 -20.33
CA GLU A 241 15.09 -50.81 -19.57
C GLU A 241 15.13 -52.13 -20.36
N ASN A 242 16.33 -52.59 -20.72
CA ASN A 242 16.58 -53.97 -21.08
C ASN A 242 17.15 -54.65 -19.84
N TYR A 243 16.46 -55.70 -19.36
CA TYR A 243 17.01 -56.69 -18.43
C TYR A 243 17.66 -57.83 -19.22
#